data_AF-A0A6J7QUD2-F1
#
_entry.id   AF-A0A6J7QUD2-F1
#
_cell.length_a   1.000
_cell.length_b   1.000
_cell.length_c   1.000
_cell.angle_alpha   90.00
_cell.angle_beta   90.00
_cell.angle_gamma   90.00
#
_symmetry.space_group_name_H-M   'P 1'
#
loop_
_entity.id
_entity.type
_entity.pdbx_description
1 polymer ?
#
loop_
_entity_poly.entity_id
_entity_poly.type
_entity_poly.pdbx_seq_one_letter_code
_entity_poly.pdbx_strand_id
1 'polypeptide(L)'
;MLPVFRDFGYSYNASDGGELAWPITDKYGLWEFPLQTIKVVGYDRSNLSMDYNFLCAQNDCVNTATTDVSDRIETSTKESFDAALKAVCRGNRAPFFVGNHFNNWVNGAYKNALTQFVDGAKDVCPDVQFISNADLVKWLNAQSPAVLESLQARGTQSS
;
A
#
# COMPACT_ATOMS: atom_id res chain seq x y z
N MET A 1 3.25 -14.57 -17.63
CA MET A 1 3.92 -14.57 -16.30
C MET A 1 3.07 -15.32 -15.28
N LEU A 2 1.80 -14.94 -15.07
CA LEU A 2 0.91 -15.57 -14.06
C LEU A 2 0.71 -17.09 -14.19
N PRO A 3 0.54 -17.69 -15.39
CA PRO A 3 0.49 -19.16 -15.51
C PRO A 3 1.74 -19.84 -14.94
N VAL A 4 2.93 -19.28 -15.20
CA VAL A 4 4.20 -19.81 -14.71
C VAL A 4 4.28 -19.70 -13.19
N PHE A 5 3.81 -18.61 -12.59
CA PHE A 5 3.77 -18.48 -11.14
C PHE A 5 2.92 -19.58 -10.52
N ARG A 6 1.78 -19.89 -11.13
CA ARG A 6 0.95 -21.00 -10.67
C ARG A 6 1.65 -22.35 -10.81
N ASP A 7 2.30 -22.61 -11.94
CA ASP A 7 3.03 -23.86 -12.20
C ASP A 7 4.18 -24.09 -11.19
N PHE A 8 4.79 -23.00 -10.69
CA PHE A 8 5.85 -23.03 -9.67
C PHE A 8 5.32 -22.93 -8.23
N GLY A 9 4.01 -23.00 -8.02
CA GLY A 9 3.41 -23.08 -6.69
C GLY A 9 3.33 -21.75 -5.92
N TYR A 10 3.42 -20.61 -6.61
CA TYR A 10 3.13 -19.31 -6.00
C TYR A 10 1.63 -19.22 -5.64
N SER A 11 1.35 -18.43 -4.60
CA SER A 11 -0.01 -18.25 -4.07
C SER A 11 -0.58 -16.84 -4.27
N TYR A 12 0.24 -15.90 -4.73
CA TYR A 12 -0.17 -14.52 -4.94
C TYR A 12 0.68 -13.85 -6.04
N ASN A 13 0.15 -12.76 -6.60
CA ASN A 13 0.84 -11.80 -7.45
C ASN A 13 0.78 -10.41 -6.80
N ALA A 14 1.89 -9.68 -6.80
CA ALA A 14 2.00 -8.34 -6.22
C ALA A 14 2.66 -7.34 -7.20
N SER A 15 2.51 -7.57 -8.51
CA SER A 15 3.12 -6.74 -9.56
C SER A 15 2.29 -5.54 -9.99
N ASP A 16 1.00 -5.55 -9.70
CA ASP A 16 0.04 -4.67 -10.36
C ASP A 16 -0.35 -3.46 -9.49
N GLY A 17 -0.90 -2.44 -10.14
CA GLY A 17 -1.57 -1.34 -9.47
C GLY A 17 -3.03 -1.67 -9.18
N GLY A 18 -3.61 -1.04 -8.16
CA GLY A 18 -4.99 -1.29 -7.78
C GLY A 18 -5.58 -0.23 -6.87
N GLU A 19 -6.60 -0.63 -6.12
CA GLU A 19 -7.42 0.25 -5.29
C GLU A 19 -7.47 -0.24 -3.85
N LEU A 20 -7.86 0.63 -2.91
CA LEU A 20 -8.07 0.26 -1.49
C LEU A 20 -9.32 -0.62 -1.32
N ALA A 21 -9.21 -1.86 -1.78
CA ALA A 21 -10.26 -2.89 -1.82
C ALA A 21 -9.72 -4.25 -1.38
N TRP A 22 -10.63 -5.15 -1.02
CA TRP A 22 -10.25 -6.52 -0.62
C TRP A 22 -9.68 -7.30 -1.81
N PRO A 23 -8.58 -8.08 -1.61
CA PRO A 23 -7.98 -8.90 -2.66
C PRO A 23 -8.97 -9.85 -3.32
N ILE A 24 -8.79 -10.07 -4.61
CA ILE A 24 -9.50 -11.08 -5.42
C ILE A 24 -8.47 -12.10 -5.88
N THR A 25 -8.91 -13.31 -6.25
CA THR A 25 -8.07 -14.25 -6.98
C THR A 25 -8.19 -14.01 -8.47
N ASP A 26 -7.06 -14.00 -9.17
CA ASP A 26 -7.06 -14.00 -10.62
C ASP A 26 -7.65 -15.31 -11.20
N LYS A 27 -7.78 -15.37 -12.52
CA LYS A 27 -8.28 -16.56 -13.23
C LYS A 27 -7.39 -17.81 -13.09
N TYR A 28 -6.18 -17.67 -12.55
CA TYR A 28 -5.23 -18.74 -12.29
C TYR A 28 -5.20 -19.18 -10.81
N GLY A 29 -6.03 -18.54 -9.96
CA GLY A 29 -6.12 -18.83 -8.53
C GLY A 29 -5.03 -18.20 -7.69
N LEU A 30 -4.34 -17.17 -8.19
CA LEU A 30 -3.38 -16.37 -7.43
C LEU A 30 -4.10 -15.20 -6.78
N TRP A 31 -3.86 -14.95 -5.48
CA TRP A 31 -4.33 -13.73 -4.83
C TRP A 31 -3.65 -12.49 -5.43
N GLU A 32 -4.44 -11.46 -5.74
CA GLU A 32 -3.92 -10.18 -6.24
C GLU A 32 -3.67 -9.22 -5.08
N PHE A 33 -2.41 -8.86 -4.86
CA PHE A 33 -1.95 -7.91 -3.84
C PHE A 33 -1.37 -6.65 -4.48
N PRO A 34 -2.20 -5.83 -5.14
CA PRO A 34 -1.72 -4.67 -5.87
C PRO A 34 -1.28 -3.56 -4.93
N LEU A 35 -0.30 -2.76 -5.36
CA LEU A 35 -0.03 -1.47 -4.72
C LEU A 35 -1.17 -0.51 -5.03
N GLN A 36 -1.78 0.04 -3.99
CA GLN A 36 -3.00 0.83 -4.16
C GLN A 36 -2.70 2.27 -4.57
N THR A 37 -3.53 2.80 -5.45
CA THR A 37 -3.55 4.23 -5.77
C THR A 37 -4.09 5.01 -4.57
N ILE A 38 -3.33 6.00 -4.11
CA ILE A 38 -3.68 6.86 -2.98
C ILE A 38 -3.46 8.33 -3.35
N LYS A 39 -4.22 9.24 -2.72
CA LYS A 39 -3.98 10.68 -2.86
C LYS A 39 -2.63 11.07 -2.24
N VAL A 40 -1.96 12.03 -2.87
CA VAL A 40 -0.71 12.62 -2.35
C VAL A 40 -1.04 13.90 -1.60
N VAL A 41 -0.91 13.88 -0.28
CA VAL A 41 -1.26 15.03 0.57
C VAL A 41 -0.42 16.24 0.22
N GLY A 42 -1.07 17.38 -0.04
CA GLY A 42 -0.40 18.61 -0.45
C GLY A 42 -0.14 18.73 -1.96
N TYR A 43 -0.57 17.75 -2.76
CA TYR A 43 -0.44 17.75 -4.21
C TYR A 43 -1.79 17.40 -4.87
N ASP A 44 -2.08 17.99 -6.03
CA ASP A 44 -3.32 17.70 -6.79
C ASP A 44 -3.18 16.47 -7.68
N ARG A 45 -2.73 15.35 -7.10
CA ARG A 45 -2.44 14.09 -7.80
C ARG A 45 -2.65 12.87 -6.88
N SER A 46 -2.80 11.71 -7.52
CA SER A 46 -2.79 10.40 -6.87
C SER A 46 -1.74 9.51 -7.53
N ASN A 47 -1.18 8.58 -6.78
CA ASN A 47 -0.24 7.59 -7.31
C ASN A 47 -0.26 6.28 -6.52
N LEU A 48 0.38 5.23 -7.06
CA LEU A 48 0.57 3.96 -6.35
C LEU A 48 1.30 4.19 -5.03
N SER A 49 0.99 3.43 -3.98
CA SER A 49 1.63 3.45 -2.66
C SER A 49 3.10 2.96 -2.68
N MET A 50 3.92 3.50 -3.58
CA MET A 50 5.32 3.18 -3.84
C MET A 50 6.15 4.47 -3.77
N ASP A 51 7.28 4.44 -3.08
CA ASP A 51 8.21 5.58 -2.97
C ASP A 51 8.65 6.18 -4.31
N TYR A 52 8.89 5.37 -5.35
CA TYR A 52 9.21 5.85 -6.70
C TYR A 52 8.09 6.73 -7.27
N ASN A 53 6.84 6.34 -7.05
CA ASN A 53 5.69 7.09 -7.52
C ASN A 53 5.54 8.42 -6.76
N PHE A 54 5.80 8.42 -5.45
CA PHE A 54 5.89 9.64 -4.66
C PHE A 54 7.02 10.56 -5.13
N LEU A 55 8.20 10.00 -5.43
CA LEU A 55 9.33 10.74 -6.01
C LEU A 55 8.94 11.48 -7.29
N CYS A 56 8.23 10.80 -8.19
CA CYS A 56 7.73 11.41 -9.40
C CYS A 56 6.62 12.44 -9.17
N ALA A 57 5.74 12.23 -8.19
CA ALA A 57 4.65 13.15 -7.89
C ALA A 57 5.12 14.42 -7.16
N GLN A 58 6.14 14.33 -6.31
CA GLN A 58 6.53 15.38 -5.38
C GLN A 58 7.86 16.07 -5.73
N ASN A 59 8.72 15.44 -6.55
CA ASN A 59 10.05 15.95 -6.87
C ASN A 59 10.47 15.64 -8.33
N ASP A 60 9.52 15.53 -9.26
CA ASP A 60 9.75 15.35 -10.70
C ASP A 60 10.71 14.19 -11.05
N CYS A 61 10.64 13.11 -10.28
CA CYS A 61 11.51 11.93 -10.40
C CYS A 61 13.01 12.20 -10.12
N VAL A 62 13.37 13.38 -9.58
CA VAL A 62 14.74 13.76 -9.22
C VAL A 62 15.08 13.20 -7.85
N ASN A 63 16.19 12.48 -7.73
CA ASN A 63 16.56 11.77 -6.50
C ASN A 63 17.21 12.62 -5.39
N THR A 64 17.42 13.92 -5.63
CA THR A 64 18.04 14.86 -4.68
C THR A 64 17.15 16.06 -4.42
N ALA A 65 17.30 16.67 -3.24
CA ALA A 65 16.60 17.88 -2.85
C ALA A 65 17.36 18.60 -1.73
N THR A 66 17.05 19.88 -1.51
CA THR A 66 17.47 20.60 -0.29
C THR A 66 16.77 20.01 0.94
N THR A 67 17.32 20.26 2.14
CA THR A 67 16.74 19.77 3.40
C THR A 67 15.28 20.21 3.57
N ASP A 68 14.97 21.50 3.38
CA ASP A 68 13.59 21.99 3.53
C ASP A 68 12.59 21.31 2.57
N VAL A 69 13.02 21.00 1.34
CA VAL A 69 12.18 20.28 0.37
C VAL A 69 12.01 18.82 0.79
N SER A 70 13.09 18.19 1.27
CA SER A 70 13.06 16.82 1.81
C SER A 70 12.11 16.69 2.99
N ASP A 71 12.17 17.59 3.97
CA ASP A 71 11.34 17.55 5.18
C ASP A 71 9.84 17.69 4.85
N ARG A 72 9.52 18.56 3.88
CA ARG A 72 8.16 18.71 3.36
C ARG A 72 7.68 17.45 2.65
N ILE A 73 8.53 16.83 1.85
CA ILE A 73 8.22 15.57 1.13
C ILE A 73 8.02 14.42 2.12
N GLU A 74 8.87 14.31 3.13
CA GLU A 74 8.77 13.31 4.19
C GLU A 74 7.42 13.42 4.91
N THR A 75 7.05 14.63 5.32
CA THR A 75 5.77 14.90 5.98
C THR A 75 4.58 14.56 5.07
N SER A 76 4.59 15.07 3.83
CA SER A 76 3.54 14.80 2.83
C SER A 76 3.37 13.30 2.56
N THR A 77 4.46 12.55 2.43
CA THR A 77 4.45 11.11 2.19
C THR A 77 3.83 10.36 3.37
N LYS A 78 4.26 10.68 4.60
CA LYS A 78 3.70 10.08 5.82
C LYS A 78 2.19 10.36 5.92
N GLU A 79 1.78 11.61 5.73
CA GLU A 79 0.37 12.01 5.80
C GLU A 79 -0.48 11.30 4.73
N SER A 80 0.08 11.03 3.56
CA SER A 80 -0.58 10.26 2.49
C SER A 80 -0.82 8.81 2.91
N PHE A 81 0.16 8.17 3.56
CA PHE A 81 -0.01 6.83 4.12
C PHE A 81 -1.02 6.81 5.28
N ASP A 82 -0.96 7.80 6.18
CA ASP A 82 -1.92 7.93 7.29
C ASP A 82 -3.35 8.09 6.78
N ALA A 83 -3.55 8.89 5.73
CA ALA A 83 -4.86 9.09 5.10
C ALA A 83 -5.41 7.78 4.51
N ALA A 84 -4.57 7.01 3.81
CA ALA A 84 -4.92 5.70 3.27
C ALA A 84 -5.26 4.68 4.36
N LEU A 85 -4.41 4.58 5.40
CA LEU A 85 -4.66 3.71 6.55
C LEU A 85 -5.97 4.08 7.26
N LYS A 86 -6.21 5.37 7.49
CA LYS A 86 -7.44 5.88 8.10
C LYS A 86 -8.68 5.52 7.27
N ALA A 87 -8.59 5.64 5.94
CA ALA A 87 -9.69 5.30 5.03
C ALA A 87 -10.06 3.81 5.13
N VAL A 88 -9.09 2.90 5.04
CA VAL A 88 -9.39 1.45 5.17
C VAL A 88 -9.79 1.07 6.59
N CYS A 89 -9.17 1.66 7.62
CA CYS A 89 -9.47 1.37 9.02
C CYS A 89 -10.90 1.78 9.43
N ARG A 90 -11.40 2.90 8.89
CA ARG A 90 -12.77 3.38 9.17
C ARG A 90 -13.80 2.87 8.17
N GLY A 91 -13.34 2.34 7.03
CA GLY A 91 -14.17 1.86 5.94
C GLY A 91 -14.16 0.33 5.81
N ASN A 92 -13.72 -0.15 4.66
CA ASN A 92 -13.88 -1.56 4.28
C ASN A 92 -12.97 -2.55 5.01
N ARG A 93 -11.95 -2.08 5.74
CA ARG A 93 -10.91 -2.89 6.42
C ARG A 93 -10.04 -3.71 5.46
N ALA A 94 -9.95 -3.32 4.19
CA ALA A 94 -9.07 -4.00 3.24
C ALA A 94 -7.59 -3.88 3.66
N PRO A 95 -6.74 -4.89 3.36
CA PRO A 95 -5.30 -4.79 3.50
C PRO A 95 -4.73 -3.58 2.74
N PHE A 96 -3.78 -2.87 3.33
CA PHE A 96 -3.06 -1.76 2.69
C PHE A 96 -1.61 -2.17 2.44
N PHE A 97 -1.17 -2.14 1.18
CA PHE A 97 0.18 -2.50 0.77
C PHE A 97 1.00 -1.24 0.50
N VAL A 98 2.25 -1.22 0.97
CA VAL A 98 3.19 -0.13 0.76
C VAL A 98 4.47 -0.69 0.15
N GLY A 99 4.89 -0.13 -0.97
CA GLY A 99 6.15 -0.43 -1.65
C GLY A 99 7.23 0.58 -1.29
N ASN A 100 8.46 0.10 -1.11
CA ASN A 100 9.61 0.95 -0.87
C ASN A 100 10.89 0.28 -1.37
N HIS A 101 11.80 1.06 -1.93
CA HIS A 101 13.12 0.62 -2.39
C HIS A 101 14.21 0.74 -1.32
N PHE A 102 13.91 1.33 -0.16
CA PHE A 102 14.81 1.51 0.98
C PHE A 102 16.11 2.26 0.66
N ASN A 103 16.05 3.16 -0.31
CA ASN A 103 17.18 4.00 -0.72
C ASN A 103 17.19 5.34 0.06
N ASN A 104 18.11 6.22 -0.31
CA ASN A 104 18.25 7.56 0.28
C ASN A 104 17.83 8.69 -0.69
N TRP A 105 16.87 8.42 -1.60
CA TRP A 105 16.32 9.48 -2.44
C TRP A 105 15.73 10.60 -1.59
N VAL A 106 15.96 11.84 -2.03
CA VAL A 106 15.49 13.04 -1.35
C VAL A 106 15.90 13.00 0.13
N ASN A 107 17.21 12.83 0.37
CA ASN A 107 17.83 12.72 1.71
C ASN A 107 17.20 11.65 2.63
N GLY A 108 16.54 10.63 2.06
CA GLY A 108 15.89 9.55 2.80
C GLY A 108 14.42 9.79 3.14
N ALA A 109 13.81 10.87 2.65
CA ALA A 109 12.44 11.28 2.98
C ALA A 109 11.42 10.13 2.92
N TYR A 110 11.43 9.30 1.87
CA TYR A 110 10.44 8.22 1.72
C TYR A 110 10.61 7.07 2.71
N LYS A 111 11.86 6.67 2.97
CA LYS A 111 12.18 5.63 3.96
C LYS A 111 11.85 6.12 5.36
N ASN A 112 12.22 7.36 5.68
CA ASN A 112 11.94 7.98 6.98
C ASN A 112 10.43 8.16 7.20
N ALA A 113 9.69 8.60 6.17
CA ALA A 113 8.23 8.70 6.21
C ALA A 113 7.58 7.34 6.45
N LEU A 114 8.07 6.26 5.81
CA LEU A 114 7.60 4.91 6.07
C LEU A 114 7.87 4.47 7.51
N THR A 115 9.07 4.75 8.06
CA THR A 115 9.37 4.47 9.47
C THR A 115 8.39 5.19 10.41
N GLN A 116 8.18 6.50 10.21
CA GLN A 116 7.24 7.28 11.02
C GLN A 116 5.79 6.83 10.87
N PHE A 117 5.39 6.42 9.66
CA PHE A 117 4.08 5.82 9.43
C PHE A 117 3.92 4.53 10.23
N VAL A 118 4.89 3.62 10.18
CA VAL A 118 4.82 2.35 10.93
C VAL A 118 4.77 2.60 12.44
N ASP A 119 5.61 3.50 12.95
CA ASP A 119 5.67 3.85 14.37
C ASP A 119 4.35 4.47 14.87
N GLY A 120 3.72 5.33 14.06
CA GLY A 120 2.47 6.02 14.39
C GLY A 120 1.18 5.30 13.99
N ALA A 121 1.26 4.17 13.27
CA ALA A 121 0.07 3.56 12.65
C ALA A 121 -1.01 3.16 13.67
N LYS A 122 -0.62 2.78 14.89
CA LYS A 122 -1.58 2.40 15.95
C LYS A 122 -2.38 3.59 16.49
N ASP A 123 -1.85 4.80 16.38
CA ASP A 123 -2.61 6.01 16.75
C ASP A 123 -3.69 6.30 15.70
N VAL A 124 -3.46 5.92 14.44
CA VAL A 124 -4.43 6.04 13.35
C VAL A 124 -5.45 4.90 13.37
N CYS A 125 -4.99 3.67 13.61
CA CYS A 125 -5.78 2.45 13.61
C CYS A 125 -5.32 1.49 14.73
N PRO A 126 -5.97 1.52 15.93
CA PRO A 126 -5.47 0.83 17.12
C PRO A 126 -5.24 -0.67 16.99
N ASP A 127 -6.00 -1.34 16.12
CA ASP A 127 -5.94 -2.78 15.87
C ASP A 127 -5.12 -3.17 14.63
N VAL A 128 -4.39 -2.22 14.02
CA VAL A 128 -3.52 -2.49 12.86
C VAL A 128 -2.48 -3.56 13.16
N GLN A 129 -2.27 -4.45 12.18
CA GLN A 129 -1.25 -5.49 12.22
C GLN A 129 -0.35 -5.34 11.00
N PHE A 130 0.96 -5.46 11.20
CA PHE A 130 1.94 -5.53 10.13
C PHE A 130 2.26 -7.01 9.88
N ILE A 131 1.86 -7.51 8.72
CA ILE A 131 1.99 -8.92 8.35
C ILE A 131 2.69 -9.07 7.02
N SER A 132 3.27 -10.25 6.78
CA SER A 132 3.81 -10.59 5.47
C SER A 132 2.68 -10.91 4.48
N ASN A 133 2.96 -10.77 3.18
CA ASN A 133 2.05 -11.26 2.13
C ASN A 133 1.72 -12.75 2.30
N ALA A 134 2.69 -13.55 2.76
CA ALA A 134 2.48 -14.98 2.99
C ALA A 134 1.48 -15.25 4.13
N ASP A 135 1.51 -14.46 5.20
CA ASP A 135 0.55 -14.59 6.30
C ASP A 135 -0.84 -14.07 5.91
N LEU A 136 -0.91 -13.04 5.07
CA LEU A 136 -2.18 -12.61 4.48
C LEU A 136 -2.80 -13.72 3.63
N VAL A 137 -2.02 -14.41 2.78
CA VAL A 137 -2.50 -15.59 2.03
C VAL A 137 -3.04 -16.66 2.97
N LYS A 138 -2.31 -16.99 4.05
CA LYS A 138 -2.77 -17.98 5.03
C LYS A 138 -4.09 -17.56 5.66
N TRP A 139 -4.23 -16.30 6.02
CA TRP A 139 -5.45 -15.76 6.62
C TRP A 139 -6.62 -15.82 5.64
N LEU A 140 -6.42 -15.41 4.38
CA LEU A 140 -7.44 -15.43 3.33
C LEU A 140 -7.90 -16.86 3.04
N ASN A 141 -6.96 -17.80 2.91
CA ASN A 141 -7.27 -19.22 2.64
C ASN A 141 -7.97 -19.93 3.82
N ALA A 142 -7.87 -19.38 5.03
CA ALA A 142 -8.56 -19.91 6.21
C ALA A 142 -10.02 -19.43 6.34
N GLN A 143 -10.44 -18.46 5.52
CA GLN A 143 -11.81 -17.94 5.55
C GLN A 143 -12.78 -18.83 4.77
N SER A 144 -14.05 -18.83 5.18
CA SER A 144 -15.11 -19.45 4.36
C SER A 144 -15.42 -18.58 3.14
N PRO A 145 -15.96 -19.15 2.04
CA PRO A 145 -16.37 -18.38 0.87
C PRO A 145 -17.32 -17.23 1.21
N ALA A 146 -18.30 -17.45 2.09
CA ALA A 146 -19.25 -16.42 2.51
C ALA A 146 -18.59 -15.23 3.23
N VAL A 147 -17.52 -15.47 4.01
CA VAL A 147 -16.76 -14.40 4.66
C VAL A 147 -16.00 -13.59 3.60
N LEU A 148 -15.33 -14.27 2.67
CA LEU A 148 -14.58 -13.61 1.59
C LEU A 148 -15.50 -12.78 0.69
N GLU A 149 -16.63 -13.34 0.27
CA GLU A 149 -17.65 -12.63 -0.53
C GLU A 149 -18.16 -11.39 0.19
N SER A 150 -18.44 -11.50 1.50
CA SER A 150 -18.88 -10.35 2.32
C SER A 150 -17.81 -9.26 2.42
N LEU A 151 -16.54 -9.62 2.51
CA LEU A 151 -15.42 -8.68 2.54
C LEU A 151 -15.21 -8.02 1.17
N GLN A 152 -15.22 -8.80 0.09
CA GLN A 152 -15.04 -8.34 -1.29
C GLN A 152 -16.21 -7.49 -1.78
N ALA A 153 -17.41 -7.69 -1.25
CA ALA A 153 -18.57 -6.83 -1.51
C ALA A 153 -18.46 -5.45 -0.86
N ARG A 154 -17.51 -5.23 0.06
CA ARG A 154 -17.26 -3.90 0.63
C ARG A 154 -16.57 -3.04 -0.42
N GLY A 155 -17.26 -2.00 -0.86
CA GLY A 155 -16.76 -1.09 -1.90
C GLY A 155 -15.36 -0.53 -1.61
N THR A 156 -14.69 -0.15 -2.68
CA THR A 156 -13.40 0.55 -2.67
C THR A 156 -13.42 1.79 -1.78
N GLN A 157 -12.35 2.00 -1.02
CA GLN A 157 -12.12 3.25 -0.30
C GLN A 157 -11.27 4.20 -1.14
N SER A 158 -11.44 5.50 -0.89
CA SER A 158 -10.54 6.55 -1.39
C SER A 158 -9.91 7.26 -0.20
N SER A 159 -8.60 7.50 -0.26
CA SER A 159 -7.94 8.45 0.65
C SER A 159 -8.15 9.89 0.25
#